data_AF-Q8BNU0-F1
#
_entry.id   AF-Q8BNU0-F1
#
_cell.length_a   1.000
_cell.length_b   1.000
_cell.length_c   1.000
_cell.angle_alpha   90.00
_cell.angle_beta   90.00
_cell.angle_gamma   90.00
#
_symmetry.space_group_name_H-M   'P 1'
#
loop_
_entity.id
_entity.type
_entity.pdbx_description
1 polymer ?
#
loop_
_entity_poly.entity_id
_entity_poly.type
_entity_poly.pdbx_seq_one_letter_code
_entity_poly.pdbx_strand_id
1 'polypeptide(L)'
;MASKRITQETFDAAVRENIEEFEMGTEEAIREAVEQFESQGVDLSNIVKTIPKVSLDGLQEPTHSVLQALNDLQESLTGSRLQEVSAHLVRFCDQCKQQKASRYLAAQKGAYPILLAAWQLAATSNQGLLLQALNALAVLTDGQPDLLDAQGLHLLVATLAQNAANTELTCCGIRCVRHVCLKHEQNRQDLVKAGVLPLLTAAITQHGQHADVVREACWALRVMTFDDDIRVPFGHAHEHAKMIVQENKGLKVLIEAARAFSDNPGVLSELCSTLSRLAVRNEFCQEVIDLGGLGILVTLLADCNDHQDLVKQVLSALRAIAGNDDVKDAIVRAGGTESIVAAMTRHLASPQVCEQSCAALCVLALRKPDNSRVIIEGGGALAALQAMKAHPQEAGVQKQACMLIRNLVSRSQVFSKPILDLGAEELILQARAAHPDCEDVAKAALRDLGCRVELRELWTGKKGDLAL
;
A
#
# COMPACT_ATOMS: atom_id res chain seq x y z
N MET A 1 2.62 -7.71 23.72
CA MET A 1 3.81 -8.44 24.19
C MET A 1 4.56 -8.94 22.97
N ALA A 2 5.88 -8.81 22.89
CA ALA A 2 6.64 -9.42 21.79
C ALA A 2 6.54 -10.94 21.91
N SER A 3 6.14 -11.63 20.84
CA SER A 3 6.15 -13.09 20.80
C SER A 3 7.57 -13.61 21.03
N LYS A 4 7.71 -14.74 21.73
CA LYS A 4 9.02 -15.41 21.85
C LYS A 4 9.44 -15.90 20.47
N ARG A 5 10.73 -15.90 20.17
CA ARG A 5 11.29 -16.38 18.90
C ARG A 5 12.39 -17.40 19.16
N ILE A 6 12.53 -18.37 18.26
CA ILE A 6 13.60 -19.37 18.26
C ILE A 6 14.40 -19.28 16.94
N THR A 7 15.55 -19.93 16.87
CA THR A 7 16.32 -20.04 15.62
C THR A 7 15.92 -21.30 14.85
N GLN A 8 16.27 -21.35 13.56
CA GLN A 8 16.02 -22.54 12.75
C GLN A 8 16.74 -23.77 13.33
N GLU A 9 17.96 -23.59 13.86
CA GLU A 9 18.74 -24.68 14.47
C GLU A 9 18.06 -25.24 15.72
N THR A 10 17.43 -24.38 16.54
CA THR A 10 16.66 -24.83 17.70
C THR A 10 15.45 -25.66 17.28
N PHE A 11 14.73 -25.23 16.24
CA PHE A 11 13.59 -25.99 15.72
C PHE A 11 14.04 -27.32 15.11
N ASP A 12 15.07 -27.31 14.26
CA ASP A 12 15.59 -28.50 13.60
C ASP A 12 16.16 -29.50 14.63
N ALA A 13 16.75 -29.02 15.72
CA ALA A 13 17.21 -29.88 16.82
C ALA A 13 16.04 -30.57 17.54
N ALA A 14 14.96 -29.84 17.84
CA ALA A 14 13.76 -30.43 18.46
C ALA A 14 13.09 -31.47 17.54
N VAL A 15 13.00 -31.20 16.24
CA VAL A 15 12.47 -32.18 15.26
C VAL A 15 13.38 -33.42 15.22
N ARG A 16 14.70 -33.23 15.27
CA ARG A 16 15.66 -34.35 15.29
C ARG A 16 15.53 -35.19 16.54
N GLU A 17 15.42 -34.56 17.71
CA GLU A 17 15.16 -35.23 18.99
C GLU A 17 13.86 -36.05 18.94
N ASN A 18 12.78 -35.49 18.40
CA ASN A 18 11.53 -36.20 18.16
C ASN A 18 11.70 -37.45 17.26
N ILE A 19 12.54 -37.39 16.24
CA ILE A 19 12.79 -38.53 15.34
C ILE A 19 13.71 -39.57 15.99
N GLU A 20 14.82 -39.13 16.60
CA GLU A 20 15.89 -40.00 17.10
C GLU A 20 15.58 -40.61 18.47
N GLU A 21 15.00 -39.82 19.39
CA GLU A 21 14.74 -40.28 20.77
C GLU A 21 13.35 -40.89 20.94
N PHE A 22 12.35 -40.37 20.21
CA PHE A 22 10.96 -40.83 20.31
C PHE A 22 10.51 -41.70 19.11
N GLU A 23 11.41 -42.02 18.17
CA GLU A 23 11.17 -42.86 16.99
C GLU A 23 9.96 -42.39 16.13
N MET A 24 9.69 -41.09 16.11
CA MET A 24 8.51 -40.53 15.48
C MET A 24 8.65 -40.47 13.95
N GLY A 25 7.52 -40.57 13.24
CA GLY A 25 7.48 -40.29 11.81
C GLY A 25 7.88 -38.84 11.51
N THR A 26 8.43 -38.57 10.32
CA THR A 26 8.93 -37.24 9.93
C THR A 26 7.88 -36.13 10.03
N GLU A 27 6.68 -36.36 9.50
CA GLU A 27 5.56 -35.41 9.57
C GLU A 27 5.06 -35.25 11.01
N GLU A 28 5.10 -36.31 11.80
CA GLU A 28 4.69 -36.33 13.20
C GLU A 28 5.65 -35.52 14.07
N ALA A 29 6.95 -35.74 13.91
CA ALA A 29 8.01 -35.02 14.61
C ALA A 29 7.95 -33.50 14.37
N ILE A 30 7.66 -33.09 13.12
CA ILE A 30 7.45 -31.68 12.77
C ILE A 30 6.20 -31.14 13.46
N ARG A 31 5.06 -31.87 13.38
CA ARG A 31 3.80 -31.44 14.00
C ARG A 31 3.96 -31.22 15.50
N GLU A 32 4.64 -32.15 16.16
CA GLU A 32 4.84 -32.13 17.61
C GLU A 32 5.80 -31.01 18.03
N ALA A 33 6.88 -30.78 17.28
CA ALA A 33 7.74 -29.61 17.51
C ALA A 33 6.97 -28.29 17.34
N VAL A 34 6.10 -28.19 16.33
CA VAL A 34 5.24 -27.02 16.11
C VAL A 34 4.31 -26.80 17.29
N GLU A 35 3.56 -27.82 17.72
CA GLU A 35 2.64 -27.75 18.86
C GLU A 35 3.36 -27.40 20.16
N GLN A 36 4.53 -27.99 20.39
CA GLN A 36 5.36 -27.73 21.57
C GLN A 36 5.80 -26.26 21.63
N PHE A 37 6.27 -25.67 20.54
CA PHE A 37 6.71 -24.27 20.53
C PHE A 37 5.52 -23.29 20.53
N GLU A 38 4.44 -23.58 19.82
CA GLU A 38 3.24 -22.74 19.80
C GLU A 38 2.56 -22.69 21.19
N SER A 39 2.53 -23.81 21.93
CA SER A 39 2.03 -23.84 23.32
C SER A 39 2.86 -22.96 24.29
N GLN A 40 4.14 -22.74 23.97
CA GLN A 40 5.03 -21.84 24.73
C GLN A 40 4.91 -20.37 24.31
N GLY A 41 4.04 -20.06 23.33
CA GLY A 41 3.85 -18.72 22.77
C GLY A 41 4.98 -18.27 21.84
N VAL A 42 5.69 -19.23 21.23
CA VAL A 42 6.74 -18.95 20.23
C VAL A 42 6.11 -18.70 18.86
N ASP A 43 6.55 -17.62 18.19
CA ASP A 43 6.17 -17.32 16.81
C ASP A 43 7.07 -18.06 15.82
N LEU A 44 6.50 -19.03 15.12
CA LEU A 44 7.18 -19.87 14.12
C LEU A 44 7.02 -19.35 12.68
N SER A 45 6.52 -18.13 12.47
CA SER A 45 6.25 -17.60 11.11
C SER A 45 7.49 -17.45 10.23
N ASN A 46 8.68 -17.43 10.82
CA ASN A 46 9.98 -17.33 10.14
C ASN A 46 10.77 -18.65 10.14
N ILE A 47 10.19 -19.75 10.61
CA ILE A 47 10.84 -21.07 10.72
C ILE A 47 10.39 -21.95 9.56
N VAL A 48 11.35 -22.58 8.88
CA VAL A 48 11.12 -23.55 7.83
C VAL A 48 10.68 -24.86 8.48
N LYS A 49 9.46 -25.29 8.17
CA LYS A 49 8.81 -26.48 8.76
C LYS A 49 8.95 -27.72 7.87
N THR A 50 10.08 -27.86 7.18
CA THR A 50 10.39 -29.01 6.33
C THR A 50 11.71 -29.63 6.78
N ILE A 51 11.85 -30.94 6.66
CA ILE A 51 13.10 -31.60 7.06
C ILE A 51 14.25 -31.19 6.12
N PRO A 52 15.44 -30.87 6.67
CA PRO A 52 16.64 -30.68 5.87
C PRO A 52 16.96 -31.94 5.05
N LYS A 53 17.30 -31.79 3.77
CA LYS A 53 17.64 -32.94 2.92
C LYS A 53 19.08 -33.35 3.18
N VAL A 54 19.31 -34.66 3.38
CA VAL A 54 20.66 -35.23 3.35
C VAL A 54 21.23 -35.09 1.94
N SER A 55 22.48 -34.67 1.81
CA SER A 55 23.18 -34.67 0.50
C SER A 55 23.19 -36.08 -0.10
N LEU A 56 23.13 -36.20 -1.43
CA LEU A 56 23.20 -37.48 -2.16
C LEU A 56 24.44 -38.32 -1.77
N ASP A 57 25.54 -37.67 -1.39
CA ASP A 57 26.80 -38.32 -1.03
C ASP A 57 26.86 -38.76 0.45
N GLY A 58 25.84 -38.46 1.27
CA GLY A 58 25.79 -38.80 2.70
C GLY A 58 26.86 -38.17 3.59
N LEU A 59 27.77 -37.37 3.02
CA LEU A 59 28.94 -36.80 3.69
C LEU A 59 28.68 -35.42 4.33
N GLN A 60 27.58 -34.74 3.99
CA GLN A 60 27.26 -33.40 4.51
C GLN A 60 26.08 -33.44 5.49
N GLU A 61 26.10 -32.53 6.47
CA GLU A 61 24.98 -32.33 7.38
C GLU A 61 23.68 -32.06 6.59
N PRO A 62 22.53 -32.62 7.02
CA PRO A 62 21.24 -32.34 6.40
C PRO A 62 20.98 -30.83 6.34
N THR A 63 20.70 -30.31 5.15
CA THR A 63 20.53 -28.86 4.96
C THR A 63 19.27 -28.55 4.15
N HIS A 64 18.64 -27.41 4.46
CA HIS A 64 17.41 -26.97 3.81
C HIS A 64 17.65 -26.68 2.33
N SER A 65 16.66 -26.96 1.47
CA SER A 65 16.80 -26.82 0.02
C SER A 65 17.22 -25.41 -0.43
N VAL A 66 16.80 -24.37 0.31
CA VAL A 66 17.20 -22.97 0.07
C VAL A 66 18.69 -22.73 0.37
N LEU A 67 19.23 -23.36 1.41
CA LEU A 67 20.63 -23.23 1.79
C LEU A 67 21.53 -24.06 0.87
N GLN A 68 21.06 -25.22 0.40
CA GLN A 68 21.74 -25.96 -0.68
C GLN A 68 21.87 -25.09 -1.93
N ALA A 69 20.77 -24.47 -2.38
CA ALA A 69 20.80 -23.58 -3.55
C ALA A 69 21.73 -22.37 -3.34
N LEU A 70 21.82 -21.85 -2.12
CA LEU A 70 22.72 -20.75 -1.77
C LEU A 70 24.19 -21.17 -1.77
N ASN A 71 24.51 -22.34 -1.22
CA ASN A 71 25.85 -22.90 -1.21
C ASN A 71 26.34 -23.19 -2.65
N ASP A 72 25.49 -23.83 -3.47
CA ASP A 72 25.76 -24.09 -4.88
C ASP A 72 26.03 -22.77 -5.64
N LEU A 73 25.23 -21.73 -5.35
CA LEU A 73 25.44 -20.39 -5.91
C LEU A 73 26.80 -19.82 -5.51
N GLN A 74 27.15 -19.86 -4.21
CA GLN A 74 28.43 -19.35 -3.71
C GLN A 74 29.62 -20.07 -4.34
N GLU A 75 29.54 -21.39 -4.51
CA GLU A 75 30.59 -22.19 -5.14
C GLU A 75 30.73 -21.86 -6.64
N SER A 76 29.61 -21.66 -7.34
CA SER A 76 29.61 -21.27 -8.76
C SER A 76 30.16 -19.87 -8.98
N LEU A 77 29.92 -18.93 -8.05
CA LEU A 77 30.48 -17.58 -8.07
C LEU A 77 32.00 -17.60 -7.84
N THR A 78 32.45 -18.37 -6.85
CA THR A 78 33.89 -18.52 -6.55
C THR A 78 34.64 -19.10 -7.75
N GLY A 79 34.02 -20.05 -8.46
CA GLY A 79 34.57 -20.62 -9.69
C GLY A 79 34.35 -19.78 -10.97
N SER A 80 33.68 -18.63 -10.90
CA SER A 80 33.30 -17.81 -12.06
C SER A 80 32.53 -18.58 -13.16
N ARG A 81 31.74 -19.59 -12.77
CA ARG A 81 31.01 -20.48 -13.67
C ARG A 81 29.64 -19.90 -14.05
N LEU A 82 29.62 -18.91 -14.97
CA LEU A 82 28.42 -18.09 -15.26
C LEU A 82 27.14 -18.89 -15.59
N GLN A 83 27.24 -20.02 -16.29
CA GLN A 83 26.08 -20.86 -16.60
C GLN A 83 25.48 -21.52 -15.35
N GLU A 84 26.34 -21.97 -14.43
CA GLU A 84 25.93 -22.53 -13.15
C GLU A 84 25.36 -21.44 -12.25
N VAL A 85 25.97 -20.25 -12.20
CA VAL A 85 25.44 -19.09 -11.45
C VAL A 85 24.00 -18.78 -11.88
N SER A 86 23.73 -18.75 -13.19
CA SER A 86 22.38 -18.56 -13.74
C SER A 86 21.39 -19.61 -13.23
N ALA A 87 21.74 -20.91 -13.32
CA ALA A 87 20.90 -22.00 -12.85
C ALA A 87 20.66 -21.94 -11.33
N HIS A 88 21.70 -21.64 -10.55
CA HIS A 88 21.62 -21.56 -9.10
C HIS A 88 20.81 -20.33 -8.62
N LEU A 89 20.89 -19.19 -9.32
CA LEU A 89 20.04 -18.03 -9.04
C LEU A 89 18.55 -18.34 -9.24
N VAL A 90 18.18 -19.02 -10.33
CA VAL A 90 16.80 -19.44 -10.58
C VAL A 90 16.32 -20.39 -9.50
N ARG A 91 17.12 -21.42 -9.18
CA ARG A 91 16.81 -22.38 -8.11
C ARG A 91 16.63 -21.67 -6.77
N PHE A 92 17.53 -20.76 -6.41
CA PHE A 92 17.45 -19.97 -5.18
C PHE A 92 16.15 -19.14 -5.11
N CYS A 93 15.79 -18.47 -6.22
CA CYS A 93 14.52 -17.73 -6.32
C CYS A 93 13.32 -18.63 -6.06
N ASP A 94 13.27 -19.81 -6.68
CA ASP A 94 12.15 -20.74 -6.54
C ASP A 94 12.02 -21.26 -5.11
N GLN A 95 13.14 -21.54 -4.42
CA GLN A 95 13.10 -21.91 -3.00
C GLN A 95 12.61 -20.76 -2.10
N CYS A 96 13.03 -19.53 -2.39
CA CYS A 96 12.62 -18.35 -1.63
C CYS A 96 11.16 -17.94 -1.86
N LYS A 97 10.59 -18.24 -3.03
CA LYS A 97 9.18 -17.96 -3.36
C LYS A 97 8.21 -18.91 -2.65
N GLN A 98 8.63 -20.14 -2.36
CA GLN A 98 7.76 -21.15 -1.73
C GLN A 98 7.29 -20.74 -0.34
N GLN A 99 8.18 -20.22 0.50
CA GLN A 99 7.86 -19.86 1.88
C GLN A 99 8.60 -18.59 2.31
N LYS A 100 7.93 -17.74 3.08
CA LYS A 100 8.56 -16.58 3.74
C LYS A 100 9.72 -17.02 4.64
N ALA A 101 9.56 -18.12 5.37
CA ALA A 101 10.58 -18.68 6.23
C ALA A 101 11.89 -19.01 5.48
N SER A 102 11.81 -19.53 4.25
CA SER A 102 12.99 -19.80 3.42
C SER A 102 13.81 -18.53 3.15
N ARG A 103 13.15 -17.40 2.91
CA ARG A 103 13.81 -16.10 2.71
C ARG A 103 14.53 -15.62 3.95
N TYR A 104 13.89 -15.80 5.10
CA TYR A 104 14.44 -15.40 6.39
C TYR A 104 15.65 -16.27 6.75
N LEU A 105 15.54 -17.59 6.57
CA LEU A 105 16.64 -18.52 6.77
C LEU A 105 17.83 -18.20 5.83
N ALA A 106 17.55 -17.97 4.55
CA ALA A 106 18.59 -17.57 3.58
C ALA A 106 19.29 -16.28 4.00
N ALA A 107 18.52 -15.26 4.41
CA ALA A 107 19.06 -13.99 4.90
C ALA A 107 19.97 -14.18 6.14
N GLN A 108 19.51 -14.96 7.14
CA GLN A 108 20.30 -15.27 8.33
C GLN A 108 21.61 -16.01 8.02
N LYS A 109 21.62 -16.81 6.95
CA LYS A 109 22.80 -17.56 6.50
C LYS A 109 23.63 -16.83 5.45
N GLY A 110 23.48 -15.51 5.33
CA GLY A 110 24.37 -14.68 4.52
C GLY A 110 24.02 -14.65 3.02
N ALA A 111 22.75 -14.85 2.65
CA ALA A 111 22.35 -14.78 1.24
C ALA A 111 22.60 -13.41 0.61
N TYR A 112 22.43 -12.32 1.35
CA TYR A 112 22.58 -10.96 0.81
C TYR A 112 23.97 -10.70 0.19
N PRO A 113 25.10 -10.87 0.90
CA PRO A 113 26.42 -10.62 0.31
C PRO A 113 26.73 -11.54 -0.88
N ILE A 114 26.22 -12.78 -0.88
CA ILE A 114 26.38 -13.72 -2.01
C ILE A 114 25.63 -13.20 -3.24
N LEU A 115 24.38 -12.76 -3.08
CA LEU A 115 23.60 -12.19 -4.18
C LEU A 115 24.13 -10.83 -4.64
N LEU A 116 24.66 -10.01 -3.73
CA LEU A 116 25.33 -8.75 -4.08
C LEU A 116 26.57 -9.01 -4.94
N ALA A 117 27.38 -10.02 -4.62
CA ALA A 117 28.51 -10.43 -5.45
C ALA A 117 28.06 -10.96 -6.83
N ALA A 118 26.99 -11.76 -6.88
CA ALA A 118 26.40 -12.22 -8.14
C ALA A 118 25.91 -11.05 -9.01
N TRP A 119 25.28 -10.07 -8.38
CA TRP A 119 24.79 -8.86 -9.05
C TRP A 119 25.94 -8.01 -9.59
N GLN A 120 27.00 -7.77 -8.81
CA GLN A 120 28.18 -7.03 -9.24
C GLN A 120 28.86 -7.69 -10.45
N LEU A 121 29.02 -9.02 -10.42
CA LEU A 121 29.54 -9.79 -11.53
C LEU A 121 28.63 -9.62 -12.77
N ALA A 122 27.32 -9.79 -12.59
CA ALA A 122 26.35 -9.73 -13.66
C ALA A 122 26.22 -8.34 -14.31
N ALA A 123 26.38 -7.27 -13.53
CA ALA A 123 26.33 -5.88 -14.00
C ALA A 123 27.39 -5.56 -15.06
N THR A 124 28.50 -6.29 -15.08
CA THR A 124 29.58 -6.12 -16.06
C THR A 124 29.55 -7.11 -17.22
N SER A 125 28.69 -8.14 -17.15
CA SER A 125 28.76 -9.30 -18.05
C SER A 125 27.57 -9.39 -19.02
N ASN A 126 26.35 -9.60 -18.51
CA ASN A 126 25.17 -9.86 -19.35
C ASN A 126 23.86 -9.46 -18.65
N GLN A 127 22.98 -8.76 -19.36
CA GLN A 127 21.65 -8.34 -18.90
C GLN A 127 20.75 -9.50 -18.44
N GLY A 128 20.82 -10.68 -19.06
CA GLY A 128 20.03 -11.84 -18.64
C GLY A 128 20.41 -12.33 -17.24
N LEU A 129 21.72 -12.42 -16.97
CA LEU A 129 22.22 -12.78 -15.64
C LEU A 129 21.93 -11.67 -14.61
N LEU A 130 22.03 -10.41 -15.03
CA LEU A 130 21.70 -9.26 -14.20
C LEU A 130 20.25 -9.30 -13.75
N LEU A 131 19.32 -9.64 -14.66
CA LEU A 131 17.91 -9.79 -14.34
C LEU A 131 17.67 -10.93 -13.34
N GLN A 132 18.36 -12.07 -13.49
CA GLN A 132 18.26 -13.18 -12.54
C GLN A 132 18.79 -12.79 -11.15
N ALA A 133 19.92 -12.10 -11.09
CA ALA A 133 20.50 -11.61 -9.84
C ALA A 133 19.56 -10.60 -9.15
N LEU A 134 19.05 -9.61 -9.89
CA LEU A 134 18.08 -8.65 -9.37
C LEU A 134 16.78 -9.33 -8.91
N ASN A 135 16.28 -10.33 -9.63
CA ASN A 135 15.10 -11.07 -9.19
C ASN A 135 15.35 -11.82 -7.89
N ALA A 136 16.54 -12.41 -7.72
CA ALA A 136 16.93 -13.03 -6.46
C ALA A 136 17.01 -12.02 -5.31
N LEU A 137 17.57 -10.82 -5.55
CA LEU A 137 17.55 -9.73 -4.58
C LEU A 137 16.13 -9.26 -4.26
N ALA A 138 15.27 -9.08 -5.26
CA ALA A 138 13.88 -8.67 -5.09
C ALA A 138 13.13 -9.67 -4.21
N VAL A 139 13.30 -10.96 -4.48
CA VAL A 139 12.68 -12.01 -3.67
C VAL A 139 13.24 -12.00 -2.25
N LEU A 140 14.56 -11.92 -2.06
CA LEU A 140 15.18 -11.96 -0.72
C LEU A 140 14.75 -10.77 0.16
N THR A 141 14.67 -9.57 -0.42
CA THR A 141 14.35 -8.31 0.28
C THR A 141 12.87 -8.11 0.56
N ASP A 142 11.98 -8.94 -0.01
CA ASP A 142 10.54 -8.89 0.27
C ASP A 142 10.24 -9.17 1.75
N GLY A 143 9.84 -8.11 2.48
CA GLY A 143 9.61 -8.13 3.91
C GLY A 143 10.88 -8.08 4.77
N GLN A 144 12.05 -7.84 4.17
CA GLN A 144 13.36 -7.76 4.83
C GLN A 144 14.17 -6.55 4.34
N PRO A 145 13.70 -5.31 4.56
CA PRO A 145 14.35 -4.11 4.03
C PRO A 145 15.73 -3.83 4.66
N ASP A 146 16.00 -4.34 5.87
CA ASP A 146 17.28 -4.17 6.59
C ASP A 146 18.47 -4.87 5.93
N LEU A 147 18.23 -5.74 4.94
CA LEU A 147 19.29 -6.42 4.21
C LEU A 147 20.05 -5.48 3.26
N LEU A 148 19.40 -4.41 2.78
CA LEU A 148 20.05 -3.48 1.86
C LEU A 148 21.11 -2.66 2.60
N ASP A 149 22.36 -2.81 2.18
CA ASP A 149 23.47 -1.97 2.64
C ASP A 149 23.71 -0.78 1.68
N ALA A 150 24.61 0.13 2.07
CA ALA A 150 24.95 1.31 1.29
C ALA A 150 25.50 0.96 -0.11
N GLN A 151 26.30 -0.12 -0.21
CA GLN A 151 26.86 -0.55 -1.49
C GLN A 151 25.77 -1.03 -2.45
N GLY A 152 24.86 -1.88 -1.97
CA GLY A 152 23.71 -2.36 -2.72
C GLY A 152 22.76 -1.22 -3.09
N LEU A 153 22.55 -0.24 -2.21
CA LEU A 153 21.72 0.93 -2.50
C LEU A 153 22.26 1.73 -3.69
N HIS A 154 23.54 2.07 -3.67
CA HIS A 154 24.17 2.80 -4.78
C HIS A 154 24.18 1.97 -6.06
N LEU A 155 24.43 0.67 -5.96
CA LEU A 155 24.39 -0.23 -7.11
C LEU A 155 22.97 -0.35 -7.68
N LEU A 156 21.92 -0.26 -6.85
CA LEU A 156 20.52 -0.34 -7.29
C LEU A 156 20.17 0.84 -8.18
N VAL A 157 20.50 2.05 -7.71
CA VAL A 157 20.25 3.28 -8.44
C VAL A 157 21.08 3.30 -9.73
N ALA A 158 22.36 2.92 -9.66
CA ALA A 158 23.22 2.83 -10.85
C ALA A 158 22.68 1.83 -11.87
N THR A 159 22.21 0.66 -11.41
CA THR A 159 21.66 -0.39 -12.27
C THR A 159 20.39 0.08 -12.98
N LEU A 160 19.48 0.75 -12.26
CA LEU A 160 18.28 1.36 -12.83
C LEU A 160 18.64 2.43 -13.88
N ALA A 161 19.58 3.32 -13.57
CA ALA A 161 20.01 4.36 -14.50
C ALA A 161 20.65 3.81 -15.78
N GLN A 162 21.54 2.82 -15.65
CA GLN A 162 22.28 2.23 -16.78
C GLN A 162 21.39 1.35 -17.66
N ASN A 163 20.31 0.78 -17.11
CA ASN A 163 19.42 -0.14 -17.82
C ASN A 163 18.02 0.43 -18.03
N ALA A 164 17.85 1.76 -18.00
CA ALA A 164 16.56 2.42 -18.11
C ALA A 164 15.77 2.07 -19.39
N ALA A 165 16.46 1.69 -20.48
CA ALA A 165 15.81 1.24 -21.71
C ALA A 165 15.31 -0.22 -21.66
N ASN A 166 15.81 -1.04 -20.73
CA ASN A 166 15.40 -2.44 -20.60
C ASN A 166 14.20 -2.55 -19.66
N THR A 167 13.04 -2.93 -20.22
CA THR A 167 11.76 -3.03 -19.52
C THR A 167 11.80 -3.99 -18.34
N GLU A 168 12.34 -5.20 -18.52
CA GLU A 168 12.35 -6.23 -17.46
C GLU A 168 13.30 -5.86 -16.31
N LEU A 169 14.49 -5.33 -16.63
CA LEU A 169 15.44 -4.85 -15.63
C LEU A 169 14.89 -3.64 -14.86
N THR A 170 14.23 -2.71 -15.56
CA THR A 170 13.57 -1.56 -14.93
C THR A 170 12.47 -2.02 -13.98
N CYS A 171 11.58 -2.90 -14.44
CA CYS A 171 10.51 -3.49 -13.62
C CYS A 171 11.06 -4.17 -12.36
N CYS A 172 12.09 -5.02 -12.51
CA CYS A 172 12.70 -5.75 -11.41
C CYS A 172 13.47 -4.83 -10.44
N GLY A 173 14.22 -3.85 -10.93
CA GLY A 173 14.92 -2.88 -10.10
C GLY A 173 13.95 -2.01 -9.29
N ILE A 174 12.84 -1.57 -9.89
CA ILE A 174 11.79 -0.82 -9.20
C ILE A 174 11.12 -1.68 -8.13
N ARG A 175 10.90 -2.97 -8.40
CA ARG A 175 10.42 -3.93 -7.39
C ARG A 175 11.38 -4.04 -6.20
N CYS A 176 12.70 -4.09 -6.44
CA CYS A 176 13.69 -4.05 -5.37
C CYS A 176 13.56 -2.76 -4.55
N VAL A 177 13.51 -1.59 -5.21
CA VAL A 177 13.30 -0.28 -4.56
C VAL A 177 12.07 -0.30 -3.67
N ARG A 178 10.96 -0.85 -4.17
CA ARG A 178 9.73 -0.97 -3.39
C ARG A 178 9.92 -1.84 -2.14
N HIS A 179 10.51 -3.02 -2.28
CA HIS A 179 10.69 -3.96 -1.16
C HIS A 179 11.59 -3.38 -0.06
N VAL A 180 12.70 -2.74 -0.44
CA VAL A 180 13.66 -2.16 0.52
C VAL A 180 13.16 -0.86 1.16
N CYS A 181 12.16 -0.19 0.57
CA CYS A 181 11.57 1.03 1.12
C CYS A 181 10.34 0.80 2.00
N LEU A 182 9.66 -0.36 1.92
CA LEU A 182 8.49 -0.64 2.74
C LEU A 182 8.88 -0.76 4.22
N LYS A 183 8.21 0.00 5.10
CA LYS A 183 8.49 0.07 6.55
C LYS A 183 9.94 0.42 6.90
N HIS A 184 10.65 1.13 6.01
CA HIS A 184 12.06 1.47 6.21
C HIS A 184 12.39 2.91 5.76
N GLU A 185 12.29 3.85 6.69
CA GLU A 185 12.42 5.28 6.41
C GLU A 185 13.84 5.67 5.95
N GLN A 186 14.88 5.13 6.58
CA GLN A 186 16.26 5.47 6.21
C GLN A 186 16.59 5.07 4.75
N ASN A 187 16.05 3.94 4.28
CA ASN A 187 16.25 3.46 2.91
C ASN A 187 15.55 4.39 1.92
N ARG A 188 14.34 4.86 2.23
CA ARG A 188 13.64 5.86 1.43
C ARG A 188 14.48 7.13 1.30
N GLN A 189 14.97 7.66 2.41
CA GLN A 189 15.78 8.88 2.40
C GLN A 189 17.07 8.71 1.61
N ASP A 190 17.78 7.60 1.79
CA ASP A 190 19.06 7.39 1.13
C ASP A 190 18.90 7.09 -0.36
N LEU A 191 17.86 6.38 -0.77
CA LEU A 191 17.50 6.20 -2.18
C LEU A 191 17.07 7.52 -2.83
N VAL A 192 16.32 8.36 -2.12
CA VAL A 192 15.95 9.70 -2.60
C VAL A 192 17.20 10.56 -2.78
N LYS A 193 18.12 10.60 -1.80
CA LYS A 193 19.41 11.30 -1.92
C LYS A 193 20.26 10.76 -3.06
N ALA A 194 20.20 9.46 -3.33
CA ALA A 194 20.92 8.82 -4.44
C ALA A 194 20.29 9.11 -5.81
N GLY A 195 19.09 9.71 -5.88
CA GLY A 195 18.45 10.10 -7.14
C GLY A 195 17.46 9.08 -7.71
N VAL A 196 16.80 8.27 -6.86
CA VAL A 196 15.82 7.27 -7.33
C VAL A 196 14.56 7.90 -7.95
N LEU A 197 14.11 9.06 -7.45
CA LEU A 197 12.84 9.68 -7.87
C LEU A 197 12.75 9.96 -9.38
N PRO A 198 13.74 10.63 -10.01
CA PRO A 198 13.70 10.85 -11.46
C PRO A 198 13.70 9.55 -12.26
N LEU A 199 14.33 8.48 -11.75
CA LEU A 199 14.31 7.16 -12.40
C LEU A 199 12.90 6.53 -12.36
N LEU A 200 12.18 6.67 -11.23
CA LEU A 200 10.81 6.16 -11.10
C LEU A 200 9.84 6.90 -12.03
N THR A 201 9.92 8.23 -12.11
CA THR A 201 9.08 9.01 -13.03
C THR A 201 9.46 8.78 -14.48
N ALA A 202 10.76 8.70 -14.79
CA ALA A 202 11.22 8.39 -16.14
C ALA A 202 10.77 7.00 -16.59
N ALA A 203 10.73 6.00 -15.70
CA ALA A 203 10.23 4.67 -16.03
C ALA A 203 8.77 4.68 -16.49
N ILE A 204 7.91 5.49 -15.86
CA ILE A 204 6.51 5.64 -16.30
C ILE A 204 6.44 6.26 -17.69
N THR A 205 7.21 7.31 -17.96
CA THR A 205 7.21 8.00 -19.26
C THR A 205 7.82 7.12 -20.36
N GLN A 206 8.95 6.47 -20.09
CA GLN A 206 9.74 5.74 -21.07
C GLN A 206 9.13 4.37 -21.40
N HIS A 207 8.47 3.74 -20.42
CA HIS A 207 7.76 2.48 -20.58
C HIS A 207 6.24 2.66 -20.51
N GLY A 208 5.73 3.78 -21.02
CA GLY A 208 4.31 4.16 -20.97
C GLY A 208 3.35 3.24 -21.75
N GLN A 209 3.82 2.13 -22.31
CA GLN A 209 3.02 1.06 -22.92
C GLN A 209 3.14 -0.28 -22.16
N HIS A 210 4.05 -0.36 -21.18
CA HIS A 210 4.30 -1.56 -20.39
C HIS A 210 3.61 -1.47 -19.03
N ALA A 211 2.45 -2.12 -18.94
CA ALA A 211 1.57 -2.06 -17.77
C ALA A 211 2.26 -2.50 -16.47
N ASP A 212 3.19 -3.45 -16.51
CA ASP A 212 3.94 -3.92 -15.35
C ASP A 212 4.91 -2.87 -14.81
N VAL A 213 5.68 -2.21 -15.67
CA VAL A 213 6.60 -1.14 -15.27
C VAL A 213 5.83 0.02 -14.66
N VAL A 214 4.74 0.46 -15.30
CA VAL A 214 3.93 1.59 -14.79
C VAL A 214 3.34 1.27 -13.42
N ARG A 215 2.81 0.06 -13.22
CA ARG A 215 2.26 -0.37 -11.91
C ARG A 215 3.34 -0.40 -10.82
N GLU A 216 4.49 -1.01 -11.11
CA GLU A 216 5.59 -1.08 -10.13
C GLU A 216 6.13 0.32 -9.80
N ALA A 217 6.29 1.19 -10.80
CA ALA A 217 6.76 2.56 -10.61
C ALA A 217 5.76 3.40 -9.79
N CYS A 218 4.47 3.29 -10.07
CA CYS A 218 3.41 3.92 -9.28
C CYS A 218 3.47 3.49 -7.81
N TRP A 219 3.59 2.18 -7.56
CA TRP A 219 3.68 1.67 -6.20
C TRP A 219 4.96 2.14 -5.50
N ALA A 220 6.11 2.10 -6.18
CA ALA A 220 7.36 2.63 -5.63
C ALA A 220 7.25 4.12 -5.26
N LEU A 221 6.67 4.96 -6.13
CA LEU A 221 6.42 6.38 -5.84
C LEU A 221 5.54 6.56 -4.59
N ARG A 222 4.47 5.78 -4.44
CA ARG A 222 3.63 5.84 -3.23
C ARG A 222 4.41 5.44 -1.99
N VAL A 223 5.21 4.37 -2.04
CA VAL A 223 6.00 3.91 -0.90
C VAL A 223 6.98 4.98 -0.41
N MET A 224 7.53 5.80 -1.30
CA MET A 224 8.37 6.95 -0.90
C MET A 224 7.64 7.97 -0.01
N THR A 225 6.30 7.97 -0.04
CA THR A 225 5.45 8.90 0.73
C THR A 225 4.81 8.26 1.97
N PHE A 226 5.17 7.03 2.33
CA PHE A 226 4.57 6.34 3.48
C PHE A 226 5.25 6.76 4.79
N ASP A 227 4.44 6.78 5.85
CA ASP A 227 4.87 6.98 7.24
C ASP A 227 4.58 5.69 8.02
N ASP A 228 5.25 4.61 7.61
CA ASP A 228 4.99 3.24 8.03
C ASP A 228 6.15 2.59 8.81
N ASP A 229 7.18 3.38 9.17
CA ASP A 229 8.34 2.91 9.94
C ASP A 229 8.25 3.39 11.38
N ILE A 230 7.80 2.51 12.27
CA ILE A 230 7.64 2.78 13.70
C ILE A 230 8.97 2.99 14.45
N ARG A 231 10.13 2.73 13.80
CA ARG A 231 11.46 2.89 14.42
C ARG A 231 11.87 4.36 14.49
N VAL A 232 11.22 5.23 13.72
CA VAL A 232 11.47 6.67 13.72
C VAL A 232 10.19 7.43 14.09
N PRO A 233 10.31 8.56 14.82
CA PRO A 233 9.13 9.34 15.22
C PRO A 233 8.52 10.17 14.07
N PHE A 234 9.33 10.52 13.06
CA PHE A 234 8.92 11.35 11.93
C PHE A 234 9.64 10.89 10.65
N GLY A 235 8.90 10.73 9.57
CA GLY A 235 9.44 10.47 8.23
C GLY A 235 9.46 11.71 7.32
N HIS A 236 10.04 11.57 6.13
CA HIS A 236 10.12 12.59 5.09
C HIS A 236 9.00 12.47 4.04
N ALA A 237 7.89 11.79 4.37
CA ALA A 237 6.77 11.50 3.47
C ALA A 237 6.26 12.74 2.69
N HIS A 238 6.05 13.87 3.39
CA HIS A 238 5.57 15.10 2.77
C HIS A 238 6.62 15.79 1.89
N GLU A 239 7.90 15.71 2.25
CA GLU A 239 8.99 16.26 1.45
C GLU A 239 9.22 15.41 0.19
N HIS A 240 9.16 14.08 0.30
CA HIS A 240 9.23 13.19 -0.86
C HIS A 240 8.06 13.43 -1.82
N ALA A 241 6.83 13.58 -1.31
CA ALA A 241 5.68 13.93 -2.16
C ALA A 241 5.92 15.26 -2.90
N LYS A 242 6.46 16.28 -2.22
CA LYS A 242 6.82 17.56 -2.84
C LYS A 242 7.89 17.39 -3.91
N MET A 243 8.97 16.65 -3.66
CA MET A 243 10.04 16.39 -4.64
C MET A 243 9.51 15.62 -5.87
N ILE A 244 8.64 14.63 -5.67
CA ILE A 244 8.01 13.89 -6.76
C ILE A 244 7.20 14.83 -7.66
N VAL A 245 6.38 15.70 -7.06
CA VAL A 245 5.52 16.63 -7.82
C VAL A 245 6.35 17.73 -8.49
N GLN A 246 7.11 18.50 -7.71
CA GLN A 246 7.73 19.75 -8.18
C GLN A 246 9.01 19.52 -8.98
N GLU A 247 9.87 18.61 -8.56
CA GLU A 247 11.18 18.39 -9.18
C GLU A 247 11.11 17.32 -10.27
N ASN A 248 10.23 16.33 -10.12
CA ASN A 248 10.11 15.19 -11.01
C ASN A 248 8.82 15.17 -11.85
N LYS A 249 8.03 16.26 -11.83
CA LYS A 249 6.81 16.45 -12.61
C LYS A 249 5.81 15.29 -12.45
N GLY A 250 5.74 14.72 -11.25
CA GLY A 250 5.03 13.47 -10.98
C GLY A 250 3.56 13.50 -11.41
N LEU A 251 2.84 14.60 -11.16
CA LEU A 251 1.42 14.74 -11.55
C LEU A 251 1.25 14.72 -13.08
N LYS A 252 2.10 15.45 -13.81
CA LYS A 252 2.11 15.47 -15.27
C LYS A 252 2.35 14.07 -15.84
N VAL A 253 3.37 13.37 -15.33
CA VAL A 253 3.71 12.01 -15.75
C VAL A 253 2.55 11.04 -15.54
N LEU A 254 1.88 11.10 -14.38
CA LEU A 254 0.74 10.24 -14.07
C LEU A 254 -0.47 10.52 -14.96
N ILE A 255 -0.76 11.79 -15.23
CA ILE A 255 -1.89 12.21 -16.07
C ILE A 255 -1.66 11.84 -17.55
N GLU A 256 -0.43 12.00 -18.06
CA GLU A 256 -0.06 11.56 -19.41
C GLU A 256 -0.15 10.04 -19.55
N ALA A 257 0.32 9.28 -18.55
CA ALA A 257 0.19 7.83 -18.53
C ALA A 257 -1.28 7.38 -18.47
N ALA A 258 -2.13 8.07 -17.72
CA ALA A 258 -3.57 7.77 -17.66
C ALA A 258 -4.26 7.92 -19.02
N ARG A 259 -3.82 8.88 -19.84
CA ARG A 259 -4.31 9.03 -21.23
C ARG A 259 -3.87 7.88 -22.13
N ALA A 260 -2.66 7.36 -21.93
CA ALA A 260 -2.11 6.26 -22.73
C ALA A 260 -2.73 4.89 -22.38
N PHE A 261 -3.23 4.73 -21.15
CA PHE A 261 -3.82 3.49 -20.64
C PHE A 261 -5.34 3.57 -20.43
N SER A 262 -6.08 4.32 -21.27
CA SER A 262 -7.53 4.53 -21.13
C SER A 262 -8.33 3.23 -21.01
N ASP A 263 -7.85 2.14 -21.61
CA ASP A 263 -8.55 0.86 -21.70
C ASP A 263 -7.97 -0.19 -20.73
N ASN A 264 -7.13 0.21 -19.77
CA ASN A 264 -6.51 -0.70 -18.79
C ASN A 264 -6.87 -0.33 -17.34
N PRO A 265 -7.97 -0.88 -16.79
CA PRO A 265 -8.45 -0.56 -15.44
C PRO A 265 -7.42 -0.84 -14.34
N GLY A 266 -6.58 -1.86 -14.50
CA GLY A 266 -5.54 -2.20 -13.53
C GLY A 266 -4.45 -1.12 -13.44
N VAL A 267 -3.98 -0.63 -14.58
CA VAL A 267 -3.00 0.47 -14.62
C VAL A 267 -3.62 1.78 -14.16
N LEU A 268 -4.83 2.09 -14.61
CA LEU A 268 -5.57 3.29 -14.19
C LEU A 268 -5.81 3.33 -12.68
N SER A 269 -6.06 2.18 -12.05
CA SER A 269 -6.22 2.08 -10.59
C SER A 269 -4.94 2.49 -9.87
N GLU A 270 -3.79 2.01 -10.34
CA GLU A 270 -2.48 2.35 -9.78
C GLU A 270 -2.13 3.83 -9.99
N LEU A 271 -2.44 4.37 -11.17
CA LEU A 271 -2.23 5.78 -11.49
C LEU A 271 -3.10 6.68 -10.60
N CYS A 272 -4.40 6.40 -10.47
CA CYS A 272 -5.32 7.18 -9.63
C CYS A 272 -4.95 7.09 -8.14
N SER A 273 -4.54 5.91 -7.67
CA SER A 273 -4.07 5.73 -6.29
C SER A 273 -2.81 6.56 -6.01
N THR A 274 -1.90 6.63 -6.99
CA THR A 274 -0.67 7.44 -6.86
C THR A 274 -0.98 8.92 -6.92
N LEU A 275 -1.88 9.33 -7.82
CA LEU A 275 -2.36 10.71 -7.92
C LEU A 275 -2.97 11.18 -6.59
N SER A 276 -3.85 10.37 -5.97
CA SER A 276 -4.46 10.73 -4.69
C SER A 276 -3.42 10.87 -3.57
N ARG A 277 -2.37 10.04 -3.59
CA ARG A 277 -1.30 10.09 -2.59
C ARG A 277 -0.39 11.32 -2.73
N LEU A 278 -0.26 11.87 -3.94
CA LEU A 278 0.55 13.06 -4.22
C LEU A 278 -0.24 14.37 -4.12
N ALA A 279 -1.56 14.35 -4.28
CA ALA A 279 -2.45 15.51 -4.15
C ALA A 279 -2.68 15.93 -2.68
N VAL A 280 -1.60 16.26 -1.97
CA VAL A 280 -1.61 16.58 -0.52
C VAL A 280 -1.44 18.06 -0.19
N ARG A 281 -1.34 18.93 -1.20
CA ARG A 281 -1.24 20.39 -1.04
C ARG A 281 -2.20 21.12 -1.98
N ASN A 282 -2.64 22.32 -1.60
CA ASN A 282 -3.60 23.10 -2.39
C ASN A 282 -3.10 23.34 -3.82
N GLU A 283 -1.82 23.67 -3.98
CA GLU A 283 -1.17 23.89 -5.27
C GLU A 283 -1.08 22.62 -6.11
N PHE A 284 -0.90 21.45 -5.49
CA PHE A 284 -0.86 20.16 -6.19
C PHE A 284 -2.24 19.76 -6.67
N CYS A 285 -3.27 19.99 -5.86
CA CYS A 285 -4.66 19.79 -6.27
C CYS A 285 -5.01 20.66 -7.49
N GLN A 286 -4.56 21.93 -7.49
CA GLN A 286 -4.77 22.83 -8.62
C GLN A 286 -4.00 22.36 -9.87
N GLU A 287 -2.75 21.91 -9.72
CA GLU A 287 -1.95 21.38 -10.83
C GLU A 287 -2.63 20.19 -11.52
N VAL A 288 -3.32 19.31 -10.78
CA VAL A 288 -4.11 18.22 -11.40
C VAL A 288 -5.20 18.77 -12.33
N ILE A 289 -5.83 19.89 -11.98
CA ILE A 289 -6.83 20.56 -12.84
C ILE A 289 -6.16 21.15 -14.07
N ASP A 290 -5.05 21.87 -13.88
CA ASP A 290 -4.33 22.56 -14.95
C ASP A 290 -3.79 21.58 -16.01
N LEU A 291 -3.45 20.36 -15.59
CA LEU A 291 -3.03 19.26 -16.45
C LEU A 291 -4.21 18.50 -17.13
N GLY A 292 -5.45 18.91 -16.84
CA GLY A 292 -6.67 18.29 -17.36
C GLY A 292 -7.05 16.97 -16.70
N GLY A 293 -6.49 16.67 -15.52
CA GLY A 293 -6.72 15.43 -14.78
C GLY A 293 -8.16 15.25 -14.29
N LEU A 294 -8.87 16.35 -13.97
CA LEU A 294 -10.28 16.27 -13.55
C LEU A 294 -11.17 15.68 -14.64
N GLY A 295 -10.97 16.06 -15.90
CA GLY A 295 -11.72 15.50 -17.02
C GLY A 295 -11.54 13.98 -17.09
N ILE A 296 -10.31 13.51 -16.96
CA ILE A 296 -9.99 12.07 -16.93
C ILE A 296 -10.71 11.38 -15.77
N LEU A 297 -10.62 11.92 -14.54
CA LEU A 297 -11.24 11.29 -13.36
C LEU A 297 -12.76 11.19 -13.48
N VAL A 298 -13.43 12.24 -13.98
CA VAL A 298 -14.89 12.22 -14.18
C VAL A 298 -15.28 11.24 -15.28
N THR A 299 -14.56 11.24 -16.41
CA THR A 299 -14.79 10.27 -17.50
C THR A 299 -14.60 8.83 -17.03
N LEU A 300 -13.54 8.53 -16.27
CA LEU A 300 -13.31 7.19 -15.72
C LEU A 300 -14.44 6.73 -14.80
N LEU A 301 -15.01 7.64 -14.00
CA LEU A 301 -16.13 7.31 -13.12
C LEU A 301 -17.43 7.05 -13.89
N ALA A 302 -17.64 7.74 -15.01
CA ALA A 302 -18.79 7.54 -15.88
C ALA A 302 -18.68 6.25 -16.73
N ASP A 303 -17.53 6.05 -17.38
CA ASP A 303 -17.34 5.05 -18.44
C ASP A 303 -16.87 3.70 -17.90
N CYS A 304 -16.07 3.69 -16.82
CA CYS A 304 -15.50 2.47 -16.25
C CYS A 304 -16.20 2.05 -14.96
N ASN A 305 -17.49 2.35 -14.85
CA ASN A 305 -18.27 2.15 -13.64
C ASN A 305 -18.47 0.67 -13.24
N ASP A 306 -17.98 -0.30 -14.01
CA ASP A 306 -18.03 -1.74 -13.65
C ASP A 306 -16.82 -2.21 -12.83
N HIS A 307 -15.71 -1.47 -12.88
CA HIS A 307 -14.46 -1.88 -12.24
C HIS A 307 -14.37 -1.33 -10.82
N GLN A 308 -14.86 -2.10 -9.84
CA GLN A 308 -14.92 -1.70 -8.42
C GLN A 308 -13.61 -1.11 -7.87
N ASP A 309 -12.47 -1.75 -8.15
CA ASP A 309 -11.18 -1.25 -7.67
C ASP A 309 -10.78 0.09 -8.30
N LEU A 310 -11.01 0.24 -9.61
CA LEU A 310 -10.76 1.51 -10.30
C LEU A 310 -11.66 2.61 -9.76
N VAL A 311 -12.96 2.34 -9.64
CA VAL A 311 -13.95 3.28 -9.08
C VAL A 311 -13.52 3.74 -7.69
N LYS A 312 -13.09 2.83 -6.81
CA LYS A 312 -12.56 3.16 -5.48
C LYS A 312 -11.38 4.14 -5.56
N GLN A 313 -10.42 3.89 -6.46
CA GLN A 313 -9.23 4.75 -6.59
C GLN A 313 -9.56 6.11 -7.23
N VAL A 314 -10.48 6.16 -8.20
CA VAL A 314 -10.97 7.41 -8.80
C VAL A 314 -11.67 8.27 -7.75
N LEU A 315 -12.54 7.68 -6.92
CA LEU A 315 -13.18 8.37 -5.80
C LEU A 315 -12.17 8.90 -4.78
N SER A 316 -11.14 8.10 -4.46
CA SER A 316 -10.03 8.53 -3.60
C SER A 316 -9.26 9.72 -4.19
N ALA A 317 -9.01 9.71 -5.51
CA ALA A 317 -8.37 10.82 -6.22
C ALA A 317 -9.24 12.09 -6.21
N LEU A 318 -10.55 11.98 -6.52
CA LEU A 318 -11.49 13.11 -6.46
C LEU A 318 -11.55 13.70 -5.04
N ARG A 319 -11.60 12.85 -4.01
CA ARG A 319 -11.55 13.28 -2.61
C ARG A 319 -10.26 14.03 -2.29
N ALA A 320 -9.10 13.52 -2.74
CA ALA A 320 -7.81 14.13 -2.46
C ALA A 320 -7.69 15.51 -3.10
N ILE A 321 -7.99 15.63 -4.40
CA ILE A 321 -7.90 16.92 -5.10
C ILE A 321 -8.94 17.93 -4.59
N ALA A 322 -10.08 17.47 -4.07
CA ALA A 322 -11.07 18.30 -3.39
C ALA A 322 -10.57 18.91 -2.05
N GLY A 323 -9.31 18.66 -1.66
CA GLY A 323 -8.62 19.42 -0.61
C GLY A 323 -8.46 20.91 -0.91
N ASN A 324 -8.57 21.31 -2.18
CA ASN A 324 -8.57 22.70 -2.63
C ASN A 324 -10.02 23.20 -2.89
N ASP A 325 -10.37 24.38 -2.36
CA ASP A 325 -11.73 24.92 -2.42
C ASP A 325 -12.20 25.29 -3.84
N ASP A 326 -11.32 25.74 -4.74
CA ASP A 326 -11.66 26.01 -6.14
C ASP A 326 -11.88 24.70 -6.91
N VAL A 327 -11.09 23.68 -6.55
CA VAL A 327 -11.20 22.33 -7.12
C VAL A 327 -12.51 21.66 -6.72
N LYS A 328 -13.00 21.86 -5.50
CA LYS A 328 -14.35 21.37 -5.10
C LYS A 328 -15.42 21.85 -6.07
N ASP A 329 -15.42 23.15 -6.36
CA ASP A 329 -16.44 23.73 -7.24
C ASP A 329 -16.23 23.28 -8.69
N ALA A 330 -14.97 23.08 -9.12
CA ALA A 330 -14.67 22.52 -10.43
C ALA A 330 -15.20 21.09 -10.59
N ILE A 331 -15.04 20.23 -9.58
CA ILE A 331 -15.59 18.86 -9.58
C ILE A 331 -17.12 18.90 -9.70
N VAL A 332 -17.79 19.77 -8.95
CA VAL A 332 -19.25 19.92 -9.01
C VAL A 332 -19.69 20.40 -10.39
N ARG A 333 -19.04 21.43 -10.94
CA ARG A 333 -19.34 21.95 -12.29
C ARG A 333 -19.10 20.93 -13.40
N ALA A 334 -18.15 20.02 -13.21
CA ALA A 334 -17.86 18.93 -14.15
C ALA A 334 -18.85 17.75 -14.07
N GLY A 335 -19.90 17.83 -13.25
CA GLY A 335 -20.85 16.73 -13.06
C GLY A 335 -20.37 15.65 -12.09
N GLY A 336 -19.25 15.87 -11.40
CA GLY A 336 -18.66 14.87 -10.51
C GLY A 336 -19.58 14.41 -9.38
N THR A 337 -20.50 15.27 -8.92
CA THR A 337 -21.50 14.88 -7.90
C THR A 337 -22.43 13.79 -8.42
N GLU A 338 -22.97 13.95 -9.63
CA GLU A 338 -23.84 12.97 -10.27
C GLU A 338 -23.10 11.65 -10.49
N SER A 339 -21.86 11.71 -11.00
CA SER A 339 -21.02 10.52 -11.21
C SER A 339 -20.71 9.78 -9.91
N ILE A 340 -20.43 10.49 -8.81
CA ILE A 340 -20.18 9.87 -7.49
C ILE A 340 -21.44 9.18 -6.97
N VAL A 341 -22.61 9.81 -7.07
CA VAL A 341 -23.87 9.22 -6.61
C VAL A 341 -24.24 8.00 -7.45
N ALA A 342 -24.06 8.06 -8.77
CA ALA A 342 -24.28 6.93 -9.67
C ALA A 342 -23.35 5.76 -9.33
N ALA A 343 -22.06 6.02 -9.10
CA ALA A 343 -21.08 5.00 -8.73
C ALA A 343 -21.41 4.34 -7.37
N MET A 344 -21.77 5.13 -6.37
CA MET A 344 -22.20 4.64 -5.05
C MET A 344 -23.46 3.77 -5.14
N THR A 345 -24.43 4.17 -5.95
CA THR A 345 -25.69 3.43 -6.14
C THR A 345 -25.45 2.12 -6.89
N ARG A 346 -24.62 2.14 -7.95
CA ARG A 346 -24.26 0.95 -8.73
C ARG A 346 -23.51 -0.07 -7.86
N HIS A 347 -22.56 0.38 -7.06
CA HIS A 347 -21.72 -0.44 -6.19
C HIS A 347 -22.21 -0.45 -4.75
N LEU A 348 -23.53 -0.40 -4.53
CA LEU A 348 -24.09 -0.36 -3.17
C LEU A 348 -23.68 -1.58 -2.33
N ALA A 349 -23.40 -2.73 -2.95
CA ALA A 349 -22.90 -3.92 -2.25
C ALA A 349 -21.40 -3.83 -1.85
N SER A 350 -20.68 -2.79 -2.29
CA SER A 350 -19.26 -2.60 -2.02
C SER A 350 -19.06 -1.59 -0.87
N PRO A 351 -18.61 -2.02 0.31
CA PRO A 351 -18.39 -1.10 1.42
C PRO A 351 -17.25 -0.12 1.13
N GLN A 352 -16.20 -0.56 0.41
CA GLN A 352 -15.08 0.31 0.07
C GLN A 352 -15.48 1.43 -0.90
N VAL A 353 -16.34 1.14 -1.90
CA VAL A 353 -16.84 2.18 -2.81
C VAL A 353 -17.81 3.12 -2.10
N CYS A 354 -18.69 2.58 -1.24
CA CYS A 354 -19.60 3.38 -0.42
C CYS A 354 -18.84 4.35 0.49
N GLU A 355 -17.79 3.88 1.18
CA GLU A 355 -16.94 4.71 2.03
C GLU A 355 -16.28 5.84 1.23
N GLN A 356 -15.62 5.52 0.11
CA GLN A 356 -14.93 6.54 -0.68
C GLN A 356 -15.90 7.52 -1.34
N SER A 357 -17.09 7.07 -1.74
CA SER A 357 -18.13 7.94 -2.28
C SER A 357 -18.63 8.93 -1.24
N CYS A 358 -18.97 8.45 -0.04
CA CYS A 358 -19.37 9.31 1.06
C CYS A 358 -18.24 10.29 1.44
N ALA A 359 -17.00 9.82 1.49
CA ALA A 359 -15.84 10.66 1.81
C ALA A 359 -15.61 11.75 0.76
N ALA A 360 -15.74 11.43 -0.53
CA ALA A 360 -15.62 12.41 -1.62
C ALA A 360 -16.73 13.48 -1.52
N LEU A 361 -18.00 13.08 -1.43
CA LEU A 361 -19.11 14.01 -1.25
C LEU A 361 -18.95 14.85 0.03
N CYS A 362 -18.46 14.24 1.11
CA CYS A 362 -18.23 14.92 2.39
C CYS A 362 -17.24 16.09 2.23
N VAL A 363 -16.14 15.88 1.51
CA VAL A 363 -15.15 16.92 1.25
C VAL A 363 -15.72 17.99 0.31
N LEU A 364 -16.50 17.63 -0.71
CA LEU A 364 -17.15 18.57 -1.62
C LEU A 364 -18.15 19.50 -0.90
N ALA A 365 -18.88 18.96 0.08
CA ALA A 365 -19.83 19.72 0.91
C ALA A 365 -19.16 20.61 1.97
N LEU A 366 -17.91 20.31 2.35
CA LEU A 366 -17.24 20.96 3.47
C LEU A 366 -17.08 22.47 3.23
N ARG A 367 -17.81 23.27 4.03
CA ARG A 367 -17.83 24.74 3.99
C ARG A 367 -18.33 25.32 2.65
N LYS A 368 -19.08 24.55 1.86
CA LYS A 368 -19.58 24.94 0.52
C LYS A 368 -21.11 24.75 0.42
N PRO A 369 -21.94 25.73 0.87
CA PRO A 369 -23.40 25.62 0.84
C PRO A 369 -23.99 25.34 -0.55
N ASP A 370 -23.41 25.92 -1.60
CA ASP A 370 -23.87 25.70 -2.98
C ASP A 370 -23.59 24.26 -3.45
N ASN A 371 -22.41 23.71 -3.15
CA ASN A 371 -22.09 22.31 -3.43
C ASN A 371 -22.99 21.38 -2.63
N SER A 372 -23.27 21.69 -1.36
CA SER A 372 -24.24 20.93 -0.55
C SER A 372 -25.61 20.89 -1.20
N ARG A 373 -26.09 21.99 -1.78
CA ARG A 373 -27.37 22.02 -2.52
C ARG A 373 -27.36 21.03 -3.69
N VAL A 374 -26.32 21.08 -4.53
CA VAL A 374 -26.18 20.18 -5.69
C VAL A 374 -26.14 18.71 -5.24
N ILE A 375 -25.45 18.41 -4.13
CA ILE A 375 -25.40 17.05 -3.57
C ILE A 375 -26.78 16.59 -3.09
N ILE A 376 -27.56 17.46 -2.44
CA ILE A 376 -28.92 17.14 -1.99
C ILE A 376 -29.84 16.90 -3.19
N GLU A 377 -29.86 17.83 -4.14
CA GLU A 377 -30.69 17.78 -5.34
C GLU A 377 -30.34 16.57 -6.23
N GLY A 378 -29.07 16.19 -6.27
CA GLY A 378 -28.57 14.99 -6.96
C GLY A 378 -28.78 13.67 -6.19
N GLY A 379 -29.48 13.68 -5.05
CA GLY A 379 -29.78 12.46 -4.28
C GLY A 379 -28.63 11.91 -3.45
N GLY A 380 -27.54 12.66 -3.25
CA GLY A 380 -26.36 12.19 -2.53
C GLY A 380 -26.59 11.88 -1.05
N ALA A 381 -27.51 12.60 -0.39
CA ALA A 381 -27.91 12.25 0.98
C ALA A 381 -28.66 10.90 1.04
N LEU A 382 -29.59 10.67 0.12
CA LEU A 382 -30.32 9.40 0.04
C LEU A 382 -29.36 8.23 -0.23
N ALA A 383 -28.45 8.39 -1.18
CA ALA A 383 -27.48 7.34 -1.51
C ALA A 383 -26.53 7.04 -0.33
N ALA A 384 -26.11 8.06 0.44
CA ALA A 384 -25.32 7.86 1.65
C ALA A 384 -26.10 7.09 2.74
N LEU A 385 -27.38 7.40 2.95
CA LEU A 385 -28.22 6.66 3.90
C LEU A 385 -28.50 5.22 3.45
N GLN A 386 -28.64 4.99 2.14
CA GLN A 386 -28.73 3.63 1.58
C GLN A 386 -27.43 2.85 1.82
N ALA A 387 -26.26 3.48 1.64
CA ALA A 387 -24.97 2.89 1.96
C ALA A 387 -24.85 2.52 3.45
N MET A 388 -25.30 3.39 4.35
CA MET A 388 -25.34 3.10 5.79
C MET A 388 -26.22 1.87 6.09
N LYS A 389 -27.38 1.76 5.42
CA LYS A 389 -28.30 0.64 5.59
C LYS A 389 -27.75 -0.67 5.01
N ALA A 390 -27.01 -0.61 3.90
CA ALA A 390 -26.39 -1.78 3.28
C ALA A 390 -25.21 -2.32 4.10
N HIS A 391 -24.47 -1.43 4.78
CA HIS A 391 -23.23 -1.76 5.49
C HIS A 391 -23.22 -1.36 6.97
N PRO A 392 -24.16 -1.85 7.79
CA PRO A 392 -24.31 -1.42 9.19
C PRO A 392 -23.10 -1.76 10.07
N GLN A 393 -22.29 -2.75 9.69
CA GLN A 393 -21.09 -3.19 10.44
C GLN A 393 -19.78 -2.57 9.94
N GLU A 394 -19.83 -1.74 8.90
CA GLU A 394 -18.63 -1.16 8.29
C GLU A 394 -18.38 0.25 8.84
N ALA A 395 -17.57 0.34 9.90
CA ALA A 395 -17.30 1.58 10.62
C ALA A 395 -16.86 2.75 9.70
N GLY A 396 -16.08 2.45 8.64
CA GLY A 396 -15.65 3.43 7.65
C GLY A 396 -16.83 4.08 6.92
N VAL A 397 -17.77 3.26 6.40
CA VAL A 397 -18.98 3.75 5.71
C VAL A 397 -19.82 4.61 6.64
N GLN A 398 -20.07 4.12 7.86
CA GLN A 398 -20.88 4.81 8.86
C GLN A 398 -20.28 6.17 9.22
N LYS A 399 -18.97 6.22 9.48
CA LYS A 399 -18.24 7.44 9.82
C LYS A 399 -18.31 8.48 8.70
N GLN A 400 -18.01 8.07 7.46
CA GLN A 400 -17.98 8.99 6.32
C GLN A 400 -19.39 9.50 5.96
N ALA A 401 -20.41 8.65 6.04
CA ALA A 401 -21.79 9.06 5.82
C ALA A 401 -22.27 10.06 6.88
N CYS A 402 -21.98 9.82 8.17
CA CYS A 402 -22.28 10.79 9.24
C CYS A 402 -21.58 12.13 9.00
N MET A 403 -20.30 12.11 8.62
CA MET A 403 -19.54 13.33 8.30
C MET A 403 -20.13 14.09 7.10
N LEU A 404 -20.55 13.38 6.06
CA LEU A 404 -21.25 13.97 4.92
C LEU A 404 -22.54 14.65 5.37
N ILE A 405 -23.42 13.95 6.09
CA ILE A 405 -24.70 14.51 6.55
C ILE A 405 -24.46 15.78 7.38
N ARG A 406 -23.52 15.74 8.35
CA ARG A 406 -23.11 16.93 9.12
C ARG A 406 -22.71 18.09 8.20
N ASN A 407 -21.84 17.84 7.22
CA ASN A 407 -21.36 18.90 6.32
C ASN A 407 -22.49 19.47 5.46
N LEU A 408 -23.45 18.65 5.02
CA LEU A 408 -24.61 19.10 4.23
C LEU A 408 -25.48 20.08 5.02
N VAL A 409 -25.71 19.85 6.31
CA VAL A 409 -26.64 20.66 7.12
C VAL A 409 -25.98 21.79 7.92
N SER A 410 -24.70 21.67 8.28
CA SER A 410 -23.99 22.58 9.21
C SER A 410 -24.04 24.07 8.83
N ARG A 411 -24.21 24.40 7.55
CA ARG A 411 -24.36 25.77 7.03
C ARG A 411 -25.66 26.00 6.26
N SER A 412 -26.52 24.99 6.21
CA SER A 412 -27.74 24.97 5.38
C SER A 412 -28.84 24.17 6.07
N GLN A 413 -29.35 24.69 7.20
CA GLN A 413 -30.37 24.01 8.03
C GLN A 413 -31.64 23.64 7.26
N VAL A 414 -31.91 24.29 6.13
CA VAL A 414 -33.03 23.97 5.23
C VAL A 414 -33.02 22.51 4.74
N PHE A 415 -31.84 21.87 4.67
CA PHE A 415 -31.71 20.48 4.26
C PHE A 415 -31.97 19.48 5.38
N SER A 416 -32.03 19.91 6.64
CA SER A 416 -32.20 19.00 7.78
C SER A 416 -33.51 18.23 7.72
N LYS A 417 -34.63 18.91 7.45
CA LYS A 417 -35.93 18.25 7.36
C LYS A 417 -36.00 17.21 6.23
N PRO A 418 -35.65 17.55 4.97
CA PRO A 418 -35.57 16.55 3.90
C PRO A 418 -34.70 15.33 4.26
N ILE A 419 -33.55 15.54 4.90
CA ILE A 419 -32.67 14.43 5.31
C ILE A 419 -33.32 13.59 6.42
N LEU A 420 -33.97 14.21 7.40
CA LEU A 420 -34.69 13.51 8.47
C LEU A 420 -35.86 12.68 7.92
N ASP A 421 -36.60 13.21 6.95
CA ASP A 421 -37.71 12.51 6.29
C ASP A 421 -37.23 11.23 5.54
N LEU A 422 -35.94 11.13 5.21
CA LEU A 422 -35.30 9.91 4.66
C LEU A 422 -34.92 8.87 5.74
N GLY A 423 -35.19 9.14 7.02
CA GLY A 423 -34.87 8.24 8.14
C GLY A 423 -33.44 8.38 8.67
N ALA A 424 -32.79 9.52 8.45
CA ALA A 424 -31.38 9.73 8.84
C ALA A 424 -31.14 9.59 10.34
N GLU A 425 -32.05 10.06 11.19
CA GLU A 425 -31.89 10.03 12.65
C GLU A 425 -31.67 8.60 13.16
N GLU A 426 -32.53 7.66 12.75
CA GLU A 426 -32.45 6.26 13.17
C GLU A 426 -31.15 5.61 12.69
N LEU A 427 -30.77 5.83 11.43
CA LEU A 427 -29.52 5.27 10.88
C LEU A 427 -28.27 5.82 11.58
N ILE A 428 -28.24 7.11 11.92
CA ILE A 428 -27.11 7.72 12.64
C ILE A 428 -27.06 7.24 14.10
N LEU A 429 -28.22 7.04 14.74
CA LEU A 429 -28.28 6.44 16.09
C LEU A 429 -27.77 5.00 16.09
N GLN A 430 -28.13 4.20 15.09
CA GLN A 430 -27.63 2.83 14.91
C GLN A 430 -26.11 2.82 14.68
N ALA A 431 -25.60 3.68 13.81
CA ALA A 431 -24.16 3.85 13.59
C ALA A 431 -23.41 4.18 14.88
N ARG A 432 -23.96 5.10 15.69
CA ARG A 432 -23.40 5.49 16.99
C ARG A 432 -23.36 4.34 17.99
N ALA A 433 -24.40 3.51 18.00
CA ALA A 433 -24.51 2.38 18.93
C ALA A 433 -23.58 1.22 18.55
N ALA A 434 -23.41 0.97 17.25
CA ALA A 434 -22.58 -0.12 16.74
C ALA A 434 -21.08 0.20 16.73
N HIS A 435 -20.70 1.46 16.53
CA HIS A 435 -19.30 1.86 16.29
C HIS A 435 -18.85 2.98 17.24
N PRO A 436 -18.06 2.68 18.29
CA PRO A 436 -17.51 3.68 19.20
C PRO A 436 -16.72 4.79 18.48
N ASP A 437 -15.96 4.45 17.44
CA ASP A 437 -15.17 5.41 16.64
C ASP A 437 -16.03 6.40 15.83
N CYS A 438 -17.35 6.15 15.73
CA CYS A 438 -18.30 7.04 15.09
C CYS A 438 -18.98 8.01 16.08
N GLU A 439 -18.73 7.89 17.39
CA GLU A 439 -19.53 8.58 18.42
C GLU A 439 -19.59 10.09 18.20
N ASP A 440 -18.43 10.74 18.07
CA ASP A 440 -18.33 12.19 17.95
C ASP A 440 -18.95 12.70 16.62
N VAL A 441 -18.70 11.99 15.52
CA VAL A 441 -19.23 12.41 14.20
C VAL A 441 -20.74 12.19 14.12
N ALA A 442 -21.27 11.12 14.69
CA ALA A 442 -22.69 10.83 14.74
C ALA A 442 -23.42 11.85 15.64
N LYS A 443 -22.87 12.17 16.82
CA LYS A 443 -23.39 13.24 17.68
C LYS A 443 -23.41 14.59 16.99
N ALA A 444 -22.34 14.93 16.27
CA ALA A 444 -22.29 16.19 15.51
C ALA A 444 -23.34 16.23 14.39
N ALA A 445 -23.51 15.14 13.64
CA ALA A 445 -24.54 15.04 12.60
C ALA A 445 -25.96 15.19 13.18
N LEU A 446 -26.28 14.46 14.26
CA LEU A 446 -27.57 14.55 14.95
C LEU A 446 -27.84 15.96 15.49
N ARG A 447 -26.84 16.58 16.13
CA ARG A 447 -26.95 17.96 16.64
C ARG A 447 -27.27 18.93 15.50
N ASP A 448 -26.54 18.85 14.40
CA ASP A 448 -26.72 19.77 13.27
C ASP A 448 -28.02 19.48 12.50
N LEU A 449 -28.56 18.26 12.55
CA LEU A 449 -29.90 17.95 12.07
C LEU A 449 -31.02 18.52 12.97
N GLY A 450 -30.70 18.94 14.20
CA GLY A 450 -31.68 19.39 15.19
C GLY A 450 -32.27 18.25 16.04
N CYS A 451 -31.68 17.06 15.99
CA CYS A 451 -32.06 15.94 16.85
C CYS A 451 -31.52 16.14 18.27
N ARG A 452 -32.13 15.46 19.24
CA ARG A 452 -31.69 15.53 20.65
C ARG A 452 -30.37 14.77 20.81
N VAL A 453 -29.35 15.46 21.32
CA VAL A 453 -28.05 14.86 21.66
C VAL A 453 -27.65 15.27 23.06
N GLU A 454 -27.24 14.30 23.89
CA GLU A 454 -26.61 14.58 25.17
C GLU A 454 -25.11 14.84 24.96
N LEU A 455 -24.69 16.07 25.23
CA LEU A 455 -23.29 16.47 25.25
C LEU A 455 -22.83 16.47 26.72
N ARG A 456 -21.80 15.67 27.03
CA ARG A 456 -21.15 15.69 28.34
C ARG A 456 -19.97 16.66 28.28
N GLU A 457 -20.04 17.74 29.02
CA GLU A 457 -18.88 18.61 29.25
C GLU A 457 -17.89 17.89 30.18
N LEU A 458 -16.85 17.27 29.62
CA LEU A 458 -15.81 16.57 30.40
C LEU A 458 -14.91 17.54 31.19
N TRP A 459 -14.87 18.81 30.78
CA TRP A 459 -14.05 19.84 31.41
C TRP A 459 -14.80 21.18 31.39
N THR A 460 -15.14 21.69 32.58
CA THR A 460 -15.81 23.00 32.75
C THR A 460 -14.85 24.14 32.98
N GLY A 461 -13.53 23.88 32.96
CA GLY A 461 -12.51 24.92 33.02
C GLY A 461 -12.60 25.86 34.22
N LYS A 462 -12.99 25.36 35.40
CA LYS A 462 -12.77 26.13 36.64
C LYS A 462 -11.26 26.36 36.75
N LYS A 463 -10.86 27.63 36.57
CA LYS A 463 -9.48 28.13 36.68
C LYS A 463 -8.81 27.49 37.91
N GLY A 464 -7.98 26.48 37.71
CA GLY A 464 -6.90 26.23 38.64
C GLY A 464 -5.93 27.39 38.45
N ASP A 465 -5.59 28.09 39.53
CA ASP A 465 -4.61 29.17 39.46
C ASP A 465 -3.37 28.66 38.74
N LEU A 466 -3.06 29.25 37.59
CA LEU A 466 -1.73 29.12 36.99
C LEU A 466 -0.81 29.84 37.97
N ALA A 467 -0.24 29.10 38.92
CA ALA A 467 0.89 29.56 39.69
C ALA A 467 2.01 29.84 38.69
N LEU A 468 2.23 31.13 38.42
CA LEU A 468 3.39 31.64 37.70
C LEU A 468 4.64 31.50 38.56
#